data_AF-A0A3D4FWD1-F1
#
_entry.id   AF-A0A3D4FWD1-F1
#
_cell.length_a   1.000
_cell.length_b   1.000
_cell.length_c   1.000
_cell.angle_alpha   90.00
_cell.angle_beta   90.00
_cell.angle_gamma   90.00
#
_symmetry.space_group_name_H-M   'P 1'
#
loop_
_entity.id
_entity.type
_entity.pdbx_description
1 polymer ?
#
loop_
_entity_poly.entity_id
_entity_poly.type
_entity_poly.pdbx_seq_one_letter_code
_entity_poly.pdbx_strand_id
1 'polypeptide(L)'
;MQREMQQAADAGYSLAGIQGGKTAWGTWELVVVMQRNSDSTSRTEYRLLATIKTSTMEEELQRAGNAGFLYRAQTSLDKETIVILERNRDLESIQRIEYKLLATTKTSTMQQELLAATAAGFNFAGVTVAEHLFGGKEVVTILSRPAIGN
;
A
#
# COMPACT_ATOMS: atom_id res chain seq x y z
N MET A 1 8.48 5.50 -10.73
CA MET A 1 8.51 5.79 -9.28
C MET A 1 9.25 4.75 -8.44
N GLN A 2 9.07 3.42 -8.61
CA GLN A 2 9.78 2.46 -7.77
C GLN A 2 11.31 2.60 -7.82
N ARG A 3 11.88 2.73 -9.03
CA ARG A 3 13.34 2.86 -9.21
C ARG A 3 13.87 4.14 -8.54
N GLU A 4 13.17 5.23 -8.71
CA GLU A 4 13.51 6.55 -8.17
C GLU A 4 13.46 6.55 -6.64
N MET A 5 12.46 5.90 -6.05
CA MET A 5 12.39 5.69 -4.60
C MET A 5 13.52 4.81 -4.08
N GLN A 6 13.91 3.77 -4.83
CA GLN A 6 15.05 2.95 -4.45
C GLN A 6 16.35 3.74 -4.45
N GLN A 7 16.58 4.56 -5.48
CA GLN A 7 17.75 5.45 -5.54
C GLN A 7 17.79 6.43 -4.35
N ALA A 8 16.64 6.98 -3.97
CA ALA A 8 16.54 7.85 -2.81
C ALA A 8 16.80 7.09 -1.48
N ALA A 9 16.29 5.86 -1.33
CA ALA A 9 16.62 4.99 -0.20
C ALA A 9 18.12 4.71 -0.10
N ASP A 10 18.75 4.37 -1.22
CA ASP A 10 20.20 4.10 -1.26
C ASP A 10 21.02 5.36 -0.89
N ALA A 11 20.44 6.55 -1.05
CA ALA A 11 21.01 7.84 -0.64
C ALA A 11 20.64 8.27 0.81
N GLY A 12 19.95 7.42 1.58
CA GLY A 12 19.57 7.68 2.97
C GLY A 12 18.25 8.45 3.16
N TYR A 13 17.33 8.35 2.21
CA TYR A 13 15.99 8.93 2.32
C TYR A 13 14.91 7.85 2.52
N SER A 14 13.94 8.14 3.38
CA SER A 14 12.77 7.28 3.62
C SER A 14 11.48 7.94 3.14
N LEU A 15 10.46 7.14 2.80
CA LEU A 15 9.15 7.65 2.41
C LEU A 15 8.52 8.46 3.55
N ALA A 16 8.15 9.71 3.26
CA ALA A 16 7.43 10.60 4.17
C ALA A 16 5.95 10.71 3.81
N GLY A 17 5.61 10.61 2.52
CA GLY A 17 4.22 10.68 2.08
C GLY A 17 4.07 10.51 0.57
N ILE A 18 2.84 10.27 0.14
CA ILE A 18 2.45 10.24 -1.27
C ILE A 18 1.15 10.96 -1.50
N GLN A 19 0.98 11.47 -2.71
CA GLN A 19 -0.26 12.05 -3.18
C GLN A 19 -0.42 11.79 -4.68
N GLY A 20 -1.48 11.09 -5.05
CA GLY A 20 -1.99 11.06 -6.41
C GLY A 20 -2.93 12.25 -6.61
N GLY A 21 -2.88 12.87 -7.79
CA GLY A 21 -3.75 13.99 -8.09
C GLY A 21 -3.75 14.39 -9.55
N LYS A 22 -4.71 15.25 -9.91
CA LYS A 22 -4.79 15.86 -11.23
C LYS A 22 -4.19 17.25 -11.17
N THR A 23 -3.25 17.53 -12.06
CA THR A 23 -2.62 18.86 -12.17
C THR A 23 -3.60 19.88 -12.73
N ALA A 24 -3.23 21.16 -12.63
CA ALA A 24 -3.99 22.27 -13.22
C ALA A 24 -4.14 22.14 -14.76
N TRP A 25 -3.26 21.38 -15.42
CA TRP A 25 -3.31 21.14 -16.87
C TRP A 25 -4.00 19.83 -17.26
N GLY A 26 -4.58 19.12 -16.28
CA GLY A 26 -5.40 17.95 -16.51
C GLY A 26 -4.65 16.63 -16.64
N THR A 27 -3.33 16.61 -16.41
CA THR A 27 -2.52 15.39 -16.32
C THR A 27 -2.64 14.78 -14.93
N TRP A 28 -2.62 13.45 -14.83
CA TRP A 28 -2.56 12.75 -13.57
C TRP A 28 -1.10 12.57 -13.14
N GLU A 29 -0.78 12.93 -11.91
CA GLU A 29 0.57 12.86 -11.37
C GLU A 29 0.60 12.19 -9.99
N LEU A 30 1.64 11.38 -9.78
CA LEU A 30 1.98 10.82 -8.49
C LEU A 30 3.15 11.61 -7.90
N VAL A 31 2.91 12.26 -6.76
CA VAL A 31 3.93 12.90 -5.96
C VAL A 31 4.36 11.96 -4.84
N VAL A 32 5.67 11.79 -4.68
CA VAL A 32 6.30 11.04 -3.57
C VAL A 32 7.23 11.97 -2.82
N VAL A 33 7.02 12.11 -1.52
CA VAL A 33 7.89 12.91 -0.65
C VAL A 33 8.84 11.97 0.07
N MET A 34 10.13 12.19 -0.14
CA MET A 34 11.22 11.46 0.50
C MET A 34 11.90 12.37 1.52
N GLN A 35 12.03 11.92 2.76
CA GLN A 35 12.67 12.66 3.84
C GLN A 35 14.00 12.00 4.19
N ARG A 36 15.05 12.81 4.33
CA ARG A 36 16.36 12.31 4.78
C ARG A 36 16.24 11.82 6.22
N ASN A 37 16.70 10.60 6.46
CA ASN A 37 16.73 10.02 7.80
C ASN A 37 18.18 9.66 8.13
N SER A 38 18.90 10.60 8.73
CA SER A 38 20.33 10.46 9.06
C SER A 38 20.63 9.32 10.03
N ASP A 39 19.62 8.84 10.77
CA ASP A 39 19.75 7.79 11.77
C ASP A 39 19.30 6.42 11.23
N SER A 40 18.69 6.35 10.03
CA SER A 40 18.29 5.08 9.43
C SER A 40 19.47 4.43 8.74
N THR A 41 20.02 3.40 9.35
CA THR A 41 21.01 2.51 8.73
C THR A 41 20.38 1.36 7.96
N SER A 42 19.06 1.17 8.07
CA SER A 42 18.38 0.03 7.44
C SER A 42 18.28 0.19 5.92
N ARG A 43 18.69 -0.83 5.19
CA ARG A 43 18.52 -0.91 3.74
C ARG A 43 17.08 -1.21 3.37
N THR A 44 16.30 -0.17 3.11
CA THR A 44 14.93 -0.30 2.65
C THR A 44 14.87 -0.70 1.18
N GLU A 45 14.07 -1.73 0.87
CA GLU A 45 13.63 -2.08 -0.47
C GLU A 45 12.19 -1.62 -0.67
N TYR A 46 11.92 -0.81 -1.71
CA TYR A 46 10.56 -0.40 -2.04
C TYR A 46 9.95 -1.26 -3.13
N ARG A 47 8.64 -1.48 -3.02
CA ARG A 47 7.79 -2.05 -4.07
C ARG A 47 6.58 -1.15 -4.28
N LEU A 48 6.31 -0.84 -5.54
CA LEU A 48 5.13 -0.08 -5.94
C LEU A 48 4.18 -1.01 -6.69
N LEU A 49 2.95 -1.10 -6.21
CA LEU A 49 1.85 -1.77 -6.88
C LEU A 49 0.92 -0.69 -7.44
N ALA A 50 0.53 -0.81 -8.71
CA ALA A 50 -0.39 0.08 -9.38
C ALA A 50 -1.46 -0.78 -10.04
N THR A 51 -2.70 -0.67 -9.58
CA THR A 51 -3.74 -1.61 -10.00
C THR A 51 -5.07 -0.89 -10.16
N ILE A 52 -5.77 -1.26 -11.22
CA ILE A 52 -7.13 -0.80 -11.50
C ILE A 52 -8.17 -1.75 -10.89
N LYS A 53 -7.84 -3.04 -10.79
CA LYS A 53 -8.80 -4.08 -10.37
C LYS A 53 -8.50 -4.53 -8.95
N THR A 54 -9.49 -4.35 -8.09
CA THR A 54 -9.46 -4.72 -6.67
C THR A 54 -9.06 -6.18 -6.42
N SER A 55 -9.52 -7.12 -7.24
CA SER A 55 -9.15 -8.54 -7.09
C SER A 55 -7.67 -8.81 -7.39
N THR A 56 -7.10 -8.14 -8.40
CA THR A 56 -5.66 -8.28 -8.69
C THR A 56 -4.83 -7.60 -7.61
N MET A 57 -5.34 -6.51 -7.02
CA MET A 57 -4.66 -5.86 -5.90
C MET A 57 -4.46 -6.78 -4.70
N GLU A 58 -5.49 -7.54 -4.29
CA GLU A 58 -5.34 -8.47 -3.16
C GLU A 58 -4.28 -9.54 -3.45
N GLU A 59 -4.28 -10.12 -4.66
CA GLU A 59 -3.28 -11.10 -5.07
C GLU A 59 -1.86 -10.51 -5.12
N GLU A 60 -1.71 -9.28 -5.63
CA GLU A 60 -0.41 -8.59 -5.70
C GLU A 60 0.11 -8.20 -4.32
N LEU A 61 -0.76 -7.71 -3.44
CA LEU A 61 -0.46 -7.48 -2.03
C LEU A 61 -0.03 -8.77 -1.36
N GLN A 62 -0.77 -9.86 -1.54
CA GLN A 62 -0.42 -11.13 -0.92
C GLN A 62 0.90 -11.68 -1.45
N ARG A 63 1.18 -11.54 -2.76
CA ARG A 63 2.49 -11.90 -3.33
C ARG A 63 3.63 -11.09 -2.71
N ALA A 64 3.41 -9.79 -2.46
CA ALA A 64 4.39 -8.94 -1.81
C ALA A 64 4.55 -9.26 -0.31
N GLY A 65 3.45 -9.52 0.41
CA GLY A 65 3.45 -9.94 1.80
C GLY A 65 4.14 -11.28 2.02
N ASN A 66 3.97 -12.23 1.11
CA ASN A 66 4.72 -13.49 1.10
C ASN A 66 6.24 -13.27 0.95
N ALA A 67 6.65 -12.17 0.32
CA ALA A 67 8.04 -11.76 0.19
C ALA A 67 8.52 -10.84 1.35
N GLY A 68 7.66 -10.57 2.34
CA GLY A 68 7.99 -9.76 3.52
C GLY A 68 7.86 -8.25 3.33
N PHE A 69 7.20 -7.80 2.27
CA PHE A 69 6.91 -6.39 2.10
C PHE A 69 5.76 -5.98 3.02
N LEU A 70 5.99 -4.91 3.78
CA LEU A 70 5.06 -4.26 4.69
C LEU A 70 4.36 -3.09 3.99
N TYR A 71 3.11 -2.83 4.36
CA TYR A 71 2.36 -1.71 3.82
C TYR A 71 2.93 -0.40 4.36
N ARG A 72 3.13 0.59 3.49
CA ARG A 72 3.66 1.90 3.91
C ARG A 72 2.74 3.07 3.59
N ALA A 73 2.17 3.11 2.39
CA ALA A 73 1.26 4.17 1.97
C ALA A 73 0.40 3.74 0.77
N GLN A 74 -0.74 4.41 0.56
CA GLN A 74 -1.54 4.26 -0.64
C GLN A 74 -2.17 5.59 -1.08
N THR A 75 -2.49 5.69 -2.36
CA THR A 75 -3.22 6.83 -2.94
C THR A 75 -3.97 6.39 -4.19
N SER A 76 -5.01 7.13 -4.55
CA SER A 76 -5.72 6.98 -5.82
C SER A 76 -5.13 7.91 -6.88
N LEU A 77 -4.91 7.41 -8.08
CA LEU A 77 -4.47 8.16 -9.24
C LEU A 77 -5.38 7.79 -10.42
N ASP A 78 -6.26 8.70 -10.83
CA ASP A 78 -7.33 8.38 -11.78
C ASP A 78 -8.13 7.14 -11.32
N LYS A 79 -8.10 6.05 -12.11
CA LYS A 79 -8.76 4.77 -11.84
C LYS A 79 -7.82 3.73 -11.22
N GLU A 80 -6.59 4.12 -10.91
CA GLU A 80 -5.59 3.26 -10.32
C GLU A 80 -5.47 3.53 -8.82
N THR A 81 -5.38 2.47 -8.03
CA THR A 81 -4.87 2.56 -6.67
C THR A 81 -3.39 2.21 -6.68
N ILE A 82 -2.59 3.15 -6.18
CA ILE A 82 -1.15 2.98 -5.99
C ILE A 82 -0.91 2.59 -4.54
N VAL A 83 -0.19 1.50 -4.30
CA VAL A 83 0.25 1.06 -2.98
C VAL A 83 1.77 0.98 -2.96
N ILE A 84 2.37 1.59 -1.94
CA ILE A 84 3.80 1.50 -1.67
C ILE A 84 4.00 0.59 -0.49
N LEU A 85 4.86 -0.40 -0.71
CA LEU A 85 5.30 -1.36 0.28
C LEU A 85 6.80 -1.23 0.48
N GLU A 86 7.28 -1.61 1.65
CA GLU A 86 8.69 -1.59 1.99
C GLU A 86 9.13 -2.86 2.71
N ARG A 87 10.40 -3.21 2.59
CA ARG A 87 11.02 -4.30 3.33
C ARG A 87 12.41 -3.88 3.80
N ASN A 88 12.75 -4.18 5.04
CA ASN A 88 14.12 -4.04 5.52
C ASN A 88 14.95 -5.24 5.05
N ARG A 89 15.99 -4.97 4.24
CA ARG A 89 16.89 -5.98 3.67
C ARG A 89 17.95 -6.49 4.66
N ASP A 90 18.11 -5.83 5.80
CA ASP A 90 19.07 -6.22 6.82
C ASP A 90 18.49 -7.22 7.83
N LEU A 91 17.19 -7.54 7.72
CA LEU A 91 16.57 -8.57 8.54
C LEU A 91 17.03 -9.96 8.09
N GLU A 92 17.52 -10.76 9.04
CA GLU A 92 17.99 -12.13 8.81
C GLU A 92 16.89 -13.09 8.33
N SER A 93 15.64 -12.80 8.71
CA SER A 93 14.47 -13.60 8.34
C SER A 93 13.33 -12.74 7.81
N ILE A 94 12.63 -13.27 6.81
CA ILE A 94 11.41 -12.66 6.27
C ILE A 94 10.22 -13.08 7.13
N GLN A 95 9.62 -12.12 7.83
CA GLN A 95 8.28 -12.29 8.37
C GLN A 95 7.26 -12.11 7.23
N ARG A 96 6.55 -13.19 6.87
CA ARG A 96 5.48 -13.11 5.87
C ARG A 96 4.30 -12.33 6.44
N ILE A 97 3.61 -11.63 5.55
CA ILE A 97 2.45 -10.81 5.87
C ILE A 97 1.26 -11.35 5.09
N GLU A 98 0.16 -11.57 5.79
CA GLU A 98 -1.13 -11.81 5.16
C GLU A 98 -1.84 -10.48 4.99
N TYR A 99 -2.28 -10.22 3.77
CA TYR A 99 -3.05 -9.04 3.42
C TYR A 99 -4.50 -9.42 3.19
N LYS A 100 -5.39 -8.51 3.54
CA LYS A 100 -6.80 -8.58 3.18
C LYS A 100 -7.23 -7.22 2.68
N LEU A 101 -7.97 -7.21 1.59
CA LEU A 101 -8.48 -6.01 0.99
C LEU A 101 -10.01 -5.99 1.13
N LEU A 102 -10.52 -4.88 1.64
CA LEU A 102 -11.94 -4.59 1.69
C LEU A 102 -12.23 -3.40 0.77
N ALA A 103 -13.24 -3.54 -0.09
CA ALA A 103 -13.65 -2.47 -0.99
C ALA A 103 -15.18 -2.38 -1.01
N THR A 104 -15.72 -1.21 -0.73
CA THR A 104 -17.17 -1.02 -0.67
C THR A 104 -17.60 0.38 -1.09
N THR A 105 -18.78 0.45 -1.68
CA THR A 105 -19.51 1.70 -1.98
C THR A 105 -20.49 2.09 -0.86
N LYS A 106 -20.66 1.23 0.17
CA LYS A 106 -21.56 1.42 1.32
C LYS A 106 -20.79 1.35 2.63
N THR A 107 -20.73 2.44 3.37
CA THR A 107 -20.03 2.51 4.67
C THR A 107 -20.61 1.60 5.74
N SER A 108 -21.91 1.25 5.68
CA SER A 108 -22.53 0.35 6.66
C SER A 108 -22.01 -1.10 6.58
N THR A 109 -21.71 -1.61 5.37
CA THR A 109 -21.10 -2.94 5.21
C THR A 109 -19.64 -2.93 5.65
N MET A 110 -18.96 -1.78 5.46
CA MET A 110 -17.57 -1.61 5.84
C MET A 110 -17.33 -1.84 7.34
N GLN A 111 -18.21 -1.30 8.19
CA GLN A 111 -18.09 -1.50 9.64
C GLN A 111 -18.15 -2.98 10.01
N GLN A 112 -19.08 -3.73 9.42
CA GLN A 112 -19.24 -5.17 9.68
C GLN A 112 -18.03 -5.97 9.17
N GLU A 113 -17.55 -5.67 7.97
CA GLU A 113 -16.40 -6.34 7.37
C GLU A 113 -15.09 -6.05 8.13
N LEU A 114 -14.89 -4.81 8.59
CA LEU A 114 -13.76 -4.44 9.44
C LEU A 114 -13.80 -5.17 10.78
N LEU A 115 -14.97 -5.22 11.44
CA LEU A 115 -15.12 -5.97 12.70
C LEU A 115 -14.83 -7.45 12.51
N ALA A 116 -15.33 -8.06 11.42
CA ALA A 116 -15.05 -9.46 11.10
C ALA A 116 -13.56 -9.71 10.83
N ALA A 117 -12.88 -8.79 10.13
CA ALA A 117 -11.46 -8.91 9.86
C ALA A 117 -10.60 -8.73 11.13
N THR A 118 -10.95 -7.78 12.01
CA THR A 118 -10.29 -7.60 13.31
C THR A 118 -10.49 -8.82 14.21
N ALA A 119 -11.69 -9.42 14.21
CA ALA A 119 -11.94 -10.68 14.92
C ALA A 119 -11.08 -11.84 14.37
N ALA A 120 -10.74 -11.80 13.08
CA ALA A 120 -9.78 -12.71 12.46
C ALA A 120 -8.31 -12.29 12.67
N GLY A 121 -8.03 -11.27 13.50
CA GLY A 121 -6.68 -10.85 13.85
C GLY A 121 -5.98 -9.95 12.83
N PHE A 122 -6.71 -9.41 11.85
CA PHE A 122 -6.18 -8.40 10.95
C PHE A 122 -6.15 -7.02 11.61
N ASN A 123 -5.11 -6.26 11.31
CA ASN A 123 -4.96 -4.87 11.73
C ASN A 123 -5.20 -3.95 10.53
N PHE A 124 -5.72 -2.76 10.80
CA PHE A 124 -5.84 -1.73 9.79
C PHE A 124 -4.46 -1.24 9.32
N ALA A 125 -4.24 -1.22 8.00
CA ALA A 125 -3.01 -0.73 7.41
C ALA A 125 -3.22 0.62 6.71
N GLY A 126 -4.25 0.75 5.87
CA GLY A 126 -4.48 1.97 5.10
C GLY A 126 -5.86 2.07 4.46
N VAL A 127 -6.25 3.29 4.08
CA VAL A 127 -7.51 3.57 3.39
C VAL A 127 -7.33 4.64 2.31
N THR A 128 -8.08 4.51 1.23
CA THR A 128 -8.21 5.53 0.17
C THR A 128 -9.59 5.45 -0.46
N VAL A 129 -9.93 6.43 -1.28
CA VAL A 129 -11.13 6.43 -2.10
C VAL A 129 -10.70 6.24 -3.54
N ALA A 130 -11.03 5.10 -4.14
CA ALA A 130 -10.70 4.77 -5.52
C ALA A 130 -11.93 4.97 -6.42
N GLU A 131 -11.69 5.21 -7.71
CA GLU A 131 -12.73 5.26 -8.73
C GLU A 131 -12.68 4.00 -9.61
N HIS A 132 -13.83 3.36 -9.81
CA HIS A 132 -13.93 2.14 -10.61
C HIS A 132 -13.86 2.42 -12.11
N LEU A 133 -13.42 1.42 -12.89
CA LEU A 133 -13.40 1.49 -14.36
C LEU A 133 -14.74 1.90 -14.98
N PHE A 134 -15.83 1.40 -14.40
CA PHE A 134 -17.21 1.58 -14.86
C PHE A 134 -17.93 2.76 -14.18
N GLY A 135 -17.19 3.60 -13.45
CA GLY A 135 -17.72 4.71 -12.67
C GLY A 135 -18.15 4.29 -11.27
N GLY A 136 -18.18 5.27 -10.37
CA GLY A 136 -18.48 5.07 -8.95
C GLY A 136 -17.23 5.08 -8.08
N LYS A 137 -17.38 5.64 -6.88
CA LYS A 137 -16.31 5.73 -5.87
C LYS A 137 -16.48 4.62 -4.85
N GLU A 138 -15.38 3.96 -4.53
CA GLU A 138 -15.34 2.98 -3.45
C GLU A 138 -14.29 3.37 -2.41
N VAL A 139 -14.56 3.01 -1.16
CA VAL A 139 -13.56 3.06 -0.12
C VAL A 139 -12.78 1.75 -0.17
N VAL A 140 -11.46 1.84 -0.38
CA VAL A 140 -10.55 0.70 -0.40
C VAL A 140 -9.72 0.72 0.86
N THR A 141 -9.82 -0.34 1.66
CA THR A 141 -9.05 -0.54 2.88
C THR A 141 -8.16 -1.75 2.77
N ILE A 142 -6.89 -1.55 3.13
CA ILE A 142 -5.90 -2.62 3.25
C ILE A 142 -5.76 -2.94 4.73
N LEU A 143 -5.84 -4.23 5.03
CA LEU A 143 -5.60 -4.80 6.34
C LEU A 143 -4.41 -5.75 6.27
N SER A 144 -3.69 -5.92 7.37
CA SER A 144 -2.55 -6.83 7.43
C SER A 144 -2.45 -7.54 8.78
N ARG A 145 -1.85 -8.72 8.76
CA ARG A 145 -1.36 -9.39 9.97
C ARG A 145 -0.07 -10.14 9.66
N PRO A 146 0.81 -10.36 10.64
CA PRO A 146 1.87 -11.35 10.50
C PRO A 146 1.24 -12.70 10.13
N ALA A 147 1.77 -13.36 9.10
CA ALA A 147 1.36 -14.72 8.78
C ALA A 147 1.69 -15.63 9.97
N ILE A 148 0.71 -16.42 10.40
CA ILE A 148 0.93 -17.44 11.41
C ILE A 148 1.60 -18.61 10.68
N GLY A 149 2.76 -19.07 11.18
CA GLY A 149 3.55 -20.08 10.50
C GLY A 149 2.75 -21.36 10.17
N ASN A 150 3.05 -21.96 9.02
CA ASN A 150 2.89 -23.40 8.82
C ASN A 150 4.20 -24.08 9.19
#